data_AF-A0A932D5L9-F1
#
_entry.id   AF-A0A932D5L9-F1
#
_cell.length_a   1.000
_cell.length_b   1.000
_cell.length_c   1.000
_cell.angle_alpha   90.00
_cell.angle_beta   90.00
_cell.angle_gamma   90.00
#
_symmetry.space_group_name_H-M   'P 1'
#
loop_
_entity.id
_entity.type
_entity.pdbx_description
1 polymer ?
#
loop_
_entity_poly.entity_id
_entity_poly.type
_entity_poly.pdbx_seq_one_letter_code
_entity_poly.pdbx_strand_id
1 'polypeptide(L)' 'MKRIFISLIGAALADAAQAATPQNLSREFVVPEGLKVTLWAESPLLFKPTNIDIDYRGRVWVAEGVNHRRRVRAVAD' A
#
# COMPACT_ATOMS: atom_id res chain seq x y z
N MET A 1 -11.46 11.16 -53.83
CA MET A 1 -12.59 10.96 -52.89
C MET A 1 -12.55 9.55 -52.31
N LYS A 2 -12.01 9.37 -51.10
CA LYS A 2 -12.35 8.30 -50.13
C LYS A 2 -11.91 8.81 -48.75
N ARG A 3 -12.86 9.25 -47.91
CA ARG A 3 -12.60 9.70 -46.54
C ARG A 3 -12.73 8.49 -45.62
N ILE A 4 -11.61 8.03 -45.07
CA ILE A 4 -11.59 6.93 -44.09
C ILE A 4 -11.62 7.58 -42.71
N PHE A 5 -12.75 7.47 -42.01
CA PHE A 5 -12.89 7.87 -40.61
C PHE A 5 -12.53 6.66 -39.73
N ILE A 6 -11.30 6.62 -39.22
CA ILE A 6 -10.92 5.68 -38.16
C ILE A 6 -11.35 6.32 -36.84
N SER A 7 -12.49 5.87 -36.30
CA SER A 7 -12.86 6.16 -34.92
C SER A 7 -11.97 5.34 -33.99
N LEU A 8 -10.92 5.98 -33.46
CA LEU A 8 -10.19 5.49 -32.30
C LEU A 8 -11.03 5.83 -31.06
N ILE A 9 -11.85 4.87 -30.63
CA ILE A 9 -12.32 4.85 -29.25
C ILE A 9 -11.07 4.56 -28.40
N GLY A 10 -10.42 5.63 -27.95
CA GLY A 10 -9.42 5.53 -26.89
C GLY A 10 -10.11 5.07 -25.63
N ALA A 11 -10.06 3.78 -25.35
CA ALA A 11 -10.40 3.26 -24.03
C ALA A 11 -9.47 3.97 -23.03
N ALA A 12 -10.06 4.80 -22.17
CA ALA A 12 -9.36 5.31 -21.01
C ALA A 12 -8.93 4.12 -20.16
N LEU A 13 -7.64 3.82 -20.14
CA LEU A 13 -7.04 3.05 -19.07
C LEU A 13 -7.10 3.94 -17.83
N ALA A 14 -8.24 3.91 -17.12
CA ALA A 14 -8.33 4.41 -15.78
C ALA A 14 -7.42 3.52 -14.93
N ASP A 15 -6.27 4.08 -14.55
CA ASP A 15 -5.26 3.41 -13.75
C ASP A 15 -5.90 2.89 -12.45
N ALA A 16 -5.59 1.64 -12.12
CA ALA A 16 -6.15 0.92 -10.99
C ALA A 16 -5.53 1.42 -9.69
N ALA A 17 -5.91 2.62 -9.28
CA ALA A 17 -5.68 3.13 -7.93
C ALA A 17 -6.95 3.80 -7.43
N GLN A 18 -8.04 3.02 -7.34
CA GLN A 18 -9.12 3.40 -6.45
C GLN A 18 -8.55 3.33 -5.04
N ALA A 19 -8.01 4.44 -4.54
CA ALA A 19 -7.59 4.55 -3.15
C ALA A 19 -8.81 4.20 -2.30
N ALA A 20 -8.75 3.06 -1.60
CA ALA A 20 -9.79 2.70 -0.66
C ALA A 20 -9.90 3.83 0.36
N THR A 21 -11.13 4.21 0.74
CA THR A 21 -11.32 5.19 1.82
C THR A 21 -10.64 4.65 3.07
N PRO A 22 -9.70 5.38 3.67
CA PRO A 22 -9.01 4.93 4.87
C PRO A 22 -10.01 4.56 5.96
N GLN A 23 -9.91 3.34 6.50
CA GLN A 23 -10.78 2.93 7.58
C GLN A 23 -10.34 3.62 8.87
N ASN A 24 -11.18 4.52 9.38
CA ASN A 24 -10.93 5.15 10.68
C ASN A 24 -11.42 4.23 11.81
N LEU A 25 -10.49 3.43 12.34
CA LEU A 25 -10.73 2.50 13.43
C LEU A 25 -10.42 3.12 14.81
N SER A 26 -10.20 4.43 14.92
CA SER A 26 -9.76 5.05 16.18
C SER A 26 -10.75 4.84 17.33
N ARG A 27 -12.04 4.65 17.01
CA ARG A 27 -13.12 4.42 17.97
C ARG A 27 -13.15 2.99 18.54
N GLU A 28 -12.44 2.06 17.92
CA GLU A 28 -12.35 0.66 18.35
C GLU A 28 -11.34 0.48 19.50
N PHE A 29 -10.51 1.50 19.78
CA PHE A 29 -9.52 1.46 20.84
C PHE A 29 -10.05 2.11 22.11
N VAL A 30 -9.78 1.49 23.26
CA VAL A 30 -9.91 2.15 24.57
C VAL A 30 -8.64 2.99 24.78
N VAL A 31 -8.79 4.30 24.89
CA VAL A 31 -7.67 5.25 24.99
C VAL A 31 -7.73 6.00 26.32
N PRO A 32 -6.65 6.03 27.12
CA PRO A 32 -6.59 6.82 28.35
C PRO A 32 -6.80 8.32 28.10
N GLU A 33 -7.23 9.04 29.14
CA GLU A 33 -7.38 10.49 29.09
C GLU A 33 -6.06 11.17 28.69
N GLY A 34 -6.15 12.17 27.81
CA GLY A 34 -4.99 12.92 27.31
C GLY A 34 -4.24 12.26 26.14
N LEU A 35 -4.60 11.04 25.71
CA LEU A 35 -4.01 10.37 24.55
C LEU A 35 -4.95 10.32 23.34
N LYS A 36 -4.38 10.17 22.14
CA LYS A 36 -5.12 10.09 20.86
C LYS A 36 -4.52 9.02 19.96
N VAL A 37 -5.38 8.25 19.29
CA VAL A 37 -4.99 7.28 18.24
C VAL A 37 -5.42 7.81 16.87
N THR A 38 -4.52 7.72 15.88
CA THR A 38 -4.79 8.10 14.49
C THR A 38 -4.14 7.11 13.54
N LEU A 39 -4.77 6.88 12.38
CA LEU A 39 -4.17 6.08 11.31
C LEU A 39 -2.93 6.80 10.75
N TRP A 40 -1.80 6.09 10.67
CA TRP A 40 -0.56 6.60 10.10
C TRP A 40 -0.23 5.98 8.75
N ALA A 41 -0.42 4.66 8.60
CA ALA A 41 -0.26 3.94 7.35
C ALA A 41 -1.19 2.71 7.32
N GLU A 42 -1.67 2.36 6.13
CA GLU A 42 -2.43 1.15 5.83
C GLU A 42 -2.00 0.62 4.46
N SER A 43 -2.50 -0.54 4.05
CA SER A 43 -2.24 -1.03 2.69
C SER A 43 -2.76 -0.05 1.64
N PRO A 44 -1.99 0.26 0.57
CA PRO A 44 -0.81 -0.45 0.08
C PRO A 44 0.54 0.08 0.60
N LEU A 45 0.58 0.99 1.58
CA LEU A 45 1.84 1.52 2.13
C LEU A 45 2.59 0.48 2.97
N LEU A 46 1.85 -0.37 3.68
CA LEU A 46 2.35 -1.50 4.45
C LEU A 46 1.40 -2.69 4.27
N PHE A 47 1.96 -3.90 4.24
CA PHE A 47 1.21 -5.15 4.09
C PHE A 47 1.39 -6.09 5.27
N LYS A 48 2.62 -6.27 5.78
CA LYS A 48 2.92 -7.23 6.84
C LYS A 48 3.90 -6.68 7.87
N PRO A 49 3.58 -5.57 8.56
CA PRO A 49 4.46 -5.03 9.60
C PRO A 49 4.57 -6.03 10.76
N THR A 50 5.80 -6.44 11.09
CA THR A 50 6.09 -7.39 12.18
C THR A 50 6.91 -6.77 13.31
N ASN A 51 7.64 -5.69 13.04
CA ASN A 51 8.42 -4.96 14.05
C ASN A 51 8.55 -3.48 13.67
N ILE A 52 8.72 -2.61 14.66
CA ILE A 52 8.96 -1.17 14.49
C ILE A 52 10.03 -0.67 15.46
N ASP A 53 10.80 0.36 15.08
CA ASP A 53 11.76 1.04 15.96
C ASP A 53 11.93 2.52 15.57
N ILE A 54 12.45 3.35 16.48
CA ILE A 54 12.71 4.78 16.26
C ILE A 54 14.21 5.04 16.41
N ASP A 55 14.84 5.61 15.39
CA ASP A 55 16.27 5.92 15.45
C ASP A 55 16.59 7.27 16.13
N TYR A 56 17.89 7.55 16.30
CA TYR A 56 18.38 8.79 16.94
C TYR A 56 17.97 10.09 16.21
N ARG A 57 17.45 9.99 14.98
CA ARG A 57 16.95 11.13 14.18
C ARG A 57 15.42 11.26 14.26
N GLY A 58 14.76 10.42 15.06
CA GLY A 58 13.31 10.41 15.20
C GLY A 58 12.58 9.78 14.01
N ARG A 59 13.26 9.00 13.16
CA ARG A 59 12.61 8.31 12.04
C ARG A 59 12.01 6.99 12.53
N VAL A 60 10.82 6.66 12.05
CA VAL A 60 10.18 5.37 12.30
C VAL A 60 10.62 4.37 11.25
N TRP A 61 11.22 3.26 11.69
CA TRP A 61 11.59 2.12 10.87
C TRP A 61 10.55 1.01 11.07
N VAL A 62 10.12 0.37 9.98
CA VAL A 62 9.15 -0.73 10.01
C VAL A 62 9.76 -1.92 9.27
N ALA A 63 9.81 -3.07 9.93
CA ALA A 63 10.20 -4.34 9.33
C ALA A 63 8.96 -5.10 8.86
N GLU A 64 8.94 -5.52 7.61
CA GLU A 64 7.85 -6.31 7.03
C GLU A 64 8.21 -7.78 6.86
N GLY A 65 7.29 -8.65 7.27
CA GLY A 65 7.35 -10.10 7.07
C GLY A 65 7.09 -10.49 5.62
N VAL A 66 8.06 -10.25 4.74
CA VAL A 66 8.02 -10.77 3.36
C VAL A 66 8.44 -12.25 3.33
N ASN A 67 7.74 -13.04 2.52
CA ASN A 67 7.95 -14.50 2.41
C ASN A 67 9.40 -14.84 2.01
N HIS A 68 10.13 -15.50 2.90
CA HIS A 68 11.49 -16.04 2.72
C HIS A 68 11.52 -17.33 1.89
N ARG A 69 10.35 -17.92 1.59
CA ARG A 69 10.21 -19.09 0.70
C ARG A 69 10.26 -18.67 -0.78
N ARG A 70 11.35 -18.03 -1.22
CA ARG A 70 11.70 -18.09 -2.64
C ARG A 70 12.22 -19.50 -2.89
N ARG A 71 11.40 -20.37 -3.50
CA ARG A 71 11.96 -21.48 -4.25
C ARG A 71 12.78 -20.83 -5.36
N VAL A 72 14.10 -20.79 -5.22
CA VAL A 72 14.98 -20.47 -6.34
C VAL A 72 14.60 -21.48 -7.42
N ARG A 73 13.88 -21.03 -8.45
CA ARG A 73 13.83 -21.81 -9.69
C ARG A 73 15.27 -21.80 -10.15
N ALA A 74 15.88 -22.98 -10.22
CA ALA A 74 17.12 -23.14 -10.96
C ALA A 74 16.88 -22.52 -12.33
N VAL A 75 17.68 -21.50 -12.66
CA VAL A 75 17.80 -21.06 -14.04
C VAL A 75 18.52 -22.24 -14.70
N ALA A 76 17.83 -22.98 -15.57
CA ALA A 76 18.52 -23.91 -16.44
C ALA A 76 19.38 -23.08 -17.39
N ASP A 77 20.66 -23.42 -17.44
CA ASP A 77 21.70 -22.79 -18.26
C ASP A 77 21.29 -22.62 -19.74
#